data_AF-A0A3P8IW28-F1
#
_entry.id   AF-A0A3P8IW28-F1
#
_cell.length_a   1.000
_cell.length_b   1.000
_cell.length_c   1.000
_cell.angle_alpha   90.00
_cell.angle_beta   90.00
_cell.angle_gamma   90.00
#
_symmetry.space_group_name_H-M   'P 1'
#
loop_
_entity.id
_entity.type
_entity.pdbx_description
1 polymer ?
#
loop_
_entity_poly.entity_id
_entity_poly.type
_entity_poly.pdbx_seq_one_letter_code
_entity_poly.pdbx_strand_id
1 'polypeptide(L)' 'MIDFSNFYQHIAKGPLSHWLETLPAQVAAWQREALHGKYREWERPLSFSLIFRPIVLTCCTA' A
#
# COMPACT_ATOMS: atom_id res chain seq x y z
N MET A 1 -1.23 6.14 8.95
CA MET A 1 -2.22 5.14 8.51
C MET A 1 -1.98 4.92 7.03
N ILE A 2 -1.79 3.69 6.57
CA ILE A 2 -1.55 3.42 5.14
C ILE A 2 -2.86 3.58 4.38
N ASP A 3 -2.85 4.34 3.28
CA ASP A 3 -4.00 4.56 2.40
C ASP A 3 -4.05 3.52 1.27
N PHE A 4 -4.97 2.55 1.38
CA PHE A 4 -5.21 1.53 0.35
C PHE A 4 -6.22 1.95 -0.72
N SER A 5 -6.78 3.16 -0.61
CA SER A 5 -7.83 3.69 -1.51
C SER A 5 -7.41 3.68 -2.98
N ASN A 6 -6.17 4.08 -3.28
CA ASN A 6 -5.65 4.10 -4.65
C ASN A 6 -5.57 2.69 -5.27
N PHE A 7 -5.19 1.69 -4.47
CA PHE A 7 -5.12 0.30 -4.90
C PHE A 7 -6.51 -0.27 -5.20
N TYR A 8 -7.51 0.02 -4.35
CA TYR A 8 -8.90 -0.39 -4.58
C TYR A 8 -9.47 0.19 -5.88
N GLN A 9 -9.14 1.45 -6.20
CA GLN A 9 -9.54 2.07 -7.46
C GLN A 9 -8.89 1.41 -8.68
N HIS A 10 -7.67 0.88 -8.53
CA HIS A 10 -6.93 0.25 -9.62
C HIS A 10 -7.47 -1.16 -9.93
N ILE A 11 -7.72 -1.96 -8.89
CA ILE A 11 -8.21 -3.34 -9.06
C ILE A 11 -9.67 -3.41 -9.51
N ALA A 12 -10.47 -2.37 -9.23
CA ALA A 12 -11.89 -2.31 -9.60
C ALA A 12 -12.15 -2.37 -11.11
N LYS A 13 -11.15 -2.03 -11.94
CA LYS A 13 -11.26 -2.02 -13.40
C LYS A 13 -10.78 -3.31 -14.08
N GLY A 14 -10.24 -4.25 -13.31
CA GLY A 14 -9.58 -5.46 -13.84
C GLY A 14 -10.37 -6.75 -13.62
N PRO A 15 -9.82 -7.90 -14.01
CA PRO A 15 -10.41 -9.21 -13.71
C PRO A 15 -10.36 -9.56 -12.20
N LEU A 16 -9.62 -8.77 -11.41
CA LEU A 16 -9.49 -8.94 -9.97
C LEU A 16 -10.59 -8.24 -9.15
N SER A 17 -11.64 -7.72 -9.79
CA SER A 17 -12.74 -7.05 -9.07
C SER A 17 -13.43 -7.92 -8.03
N HIS A 18 -13.43 -9.25 -8.21
CA HIS A 18 -13.99 -10.18 -7.21
C HIS A 18 -13.24 -10.11 -5.87
N TRP A 19 -11.97 -9.67 -5.84
CA TRP A 19 -11.21 -9.57 -4.61
C TRP A 19 -11.69 -8.43 -3.71
N LEU A 20 -12.43 -7.45 -4.23
CA LEU A 20 -13.01 -6.37 -3.42
C LEU A 20 -14.03 -6.88 -2.39
N GLU A 21 -14.58 -8.08 -2.56
CA GLU A 21 -15.55 -8.64 -1.62
C GLU A 21 -14.88 -9.19 -0.34
N THR A 22 -13.63 -9.64 -0.42
CA THR A 22 -12.94 -10.34 0.68
C THR A 22 -11.69 -9.61 1.19
N LEU A 23 -11.02 -8.85 0.32
CA LEU A 23 -9.77 -8.17 0.63
C LEU A 23 -9.93 -7.06 1.68
N PRO A 24 -10.96 -6.19 1.63
CA PRO A 24 -11.13 -5.15 2.64
C PRO A 24 -11.33 -5.71 4.05
N ALA A 25 -12.05 -6.84 4.17
CA ALA A 25 -12.27 -7.52 5.44
C ALA A 25 -10.97 -8.09 6.02
N GLN A 26 -10.14 -8.71 5.18
CA GLN A 26 -8.83 -9.25 5.58
C GLN A 26 -7.85 -8.13 5.97
N VAL A 27 -7.78 -7.05 5.19
CA VAL A 27 -6.93 -5.89 5.51
C VAL A 27 -7.39 -5.24 6.81
N ALA A 28 -8.70 -5.09 7.04
CA ALA A 28 -9.22 -4.53 8.28
C ALA A 28 -8.94 -5.41 9.51
N ALA A 29 -8.94 -6.74 9.36
CA ALA A 29 -8.54 -7.66 10.42
C ALA A 29 -7.03 -7.52 10.72
N TRP A 30 -6.20 -7.60 9.68
CA TRP A 30 -4.75 -7.43 9.79
C TRP A 30 -4.37 -6.08 10.40
N GLN A 31 -5.04 -5.00 10.00
CA GLN A 31 -4.74 -3.66 10.49
C GLN A 31 -5.08 -3.49 11.97
N ARG A 32 -6.06 -4.24 12.50
CA ARG A 32 -6.35 -4.31 13.93
C ARG A 32 -5.30 -5.11 14.69
N GLU A 33 -4.85 -6.22 14.12
CA GLU A 33 -3.84 -7.10 14.72
C GLU A 33 -2.42 -6.47 14.69
N ALA A 34 -2.09 -5.76 13.61
CA ALA A 34 -0.80 -5.09 13.42
C ALA A 34 -0.56 -3.94 14.41
N LEU A 35 -1.63 -3.38 15.01
CA LEU A 35 -1.52 -2.33 16.03
C LEU A 35 -0.89 -2.83 17.34
N HIS A 36 -0.89 -4.14 17.60
CA HIS A 36 -0.42 -4.72 18.86
C HIS A 36 1.08 -5.13 18.84
N GLY A 37 1.82 -4.86 17.75
CA GLY A 37 3.20 -5.32 17.57
C GLY A 37 4.25 -4.21 17.39
N LYS A 38 5.41 -4.60 16.86
CA LYS A 38 6.52 -3.71 16.46
C LYS A 38 6.23 -2.87 15.21
N TYR A 39 5.02 -2.94 14.68
CA TYR A 39 4.64 -2.23 13.46
C TYR A 39 4.99 -0.74 13.54
N ARG A 40 4.67 -0.08 14.67
CA ARG A 40 4.99 1.34 14.92
C ARG A 40 6.49 1.68 14.87
N GLU A 41 7.36 0.71 15.15
CA GLU A 41 8.81 0.88 15.05
C GLU A 41 9.27 0.88 13.58
N TRP A 42 8.58 0.14 12.71
CA TRP A 42 8.85 0.07 11.27
C TRP A 42 8.23 1.22 10.47
N GLU A 43 7.18 1.87 10.99
CA GLU A 43 6.59 3.08 10.38
C GLU A 43 7.57 4.27 10.40
N ARG A 44 8.41 4.36 11.43
CA ARG A 44 9.34 5.47 11.65
C ARG A 44 10.35 5.66 10.51
N PRO A 45 11.11 4.63 10.08
CA PRO A 45 12.04 4.79 8.97
C PRO A 45 11.33 5.04 7.63
N LEU A 46 10.10 4.54 7.45
CA LEU A 46 9.31 4.78 6.24
C LEU A 46 8.86 6.24 6.11
N SER A 47 8.44 6.86 7.22
CA SER A 47 8.08 8.29 7.21
C SER A 47 9.29 9.20 7.03
N PHE A 48 10.48 8.75 7.42
CA PHE A 48 11.74 9.49 7.25
C PHE A 48 12.39 9.23 5.88
N SER A 49 11.86 8.30 5.07
CA SER A 49 12.39 8.02 3.75
C SER A 49 12.19 9.25 2.85
N LEU A 50 13.20 10.12 2.89
CA LEU A 50 13.38 11.25 2.00
C LEU A 50 13.17 10.74 0.59
N ILE A 51 12.19 11.37 -0.07
CA ILE A 51 11.72 11.10 -1.43
C ILE A 51 12.92 10.84 -2.36
N PHE A 52 13.29 9.57 -2.49
CA PHE A 52 14.32 9.14 -3.42
C PHE A 52 13.60 8.88 -4.73
N ARG A 53 13.44 9.92 -5.55
CA ARG A 53 13.05 9.74 -6.94
C ARG A 53 14.24 9.11 -7.66
N PRO A 54 14.14 7.88 -8.20
CA PRO A 54 15.18 7.37 -9.08
C PRO A 54 15.23 8.24 -10.34
N ILE A 55 16.28 9.05 -10.47
CA ILE A 55 16.52 9.95 -11.62
C ILE A 55 16.68 9.18 -12.95
N VAL A 56 16.89 7.86 -12.89
CA VAL A 56 17.22 7.04 -14.07
C VAL A 56 16.03 6.36 -14.75
N LEU A 57 14.79 6.48 -14.24
CA LEU A 57 13.63 5.84 -14.88
C LEU A 57 13.02 6.62 -16.06
N THR A 58 13.50 7.83 -16.36
CA THR A 58 12.92 8.67 -17.44
C THR A 58 13.61 8.54 -18.81
N CYS A 59 14.66 7.71 -18.95
CA CYS A 59 15.50 7.70 -20.17
C CYS A 59 15.23 6.54 -21.16
N CYS A 60 14.19 5.71 -20.97
CA CYS A 60 13.88 4.60 -21.89
C CYS A 60 12.49 4.65 -22.53
N THR A 61 11.87 5.84 -22.57
CA THR A 61 10.70 6.09 -23.43
C THR A 61 10.92 7.37 -24.22
N ALA A 62 11.78 7.27 -25.24
CA ALA A 62 11.80 8.13 -26.41
C ALA A 62 12.30 7.31 -27.60
#